data_AF-A0A5C8BGE6-F1
#
_entry.id   AF-A0A5C8BGE6-F1
#
_cell.length_a   1.000
_cell.length_b   1.000
_cell.length_c   1.000
_cell.angle_alpha   90.00
_cell.angle_beta   90.00
_cell.angle_gamma   90.00
#
_symmetry.space_group_name_H-M   'P 1'
#
loop_
_entity.id
_entity.type
_entity.pdbx_description
1 polymer ?
#
loop_
_entity_poly.entity_id
_entity_poly.type
_entity_poly.pdbx_seq_one_letter_code
_entity_poly.pdbx_strand_id
1 'polypeptide(L)'
;MFSICVTSVNNYLLYQHGISLIGPEFRQLIKPIDITEVQRACIRDLFQEWEPKILDTEWLDNSHYQSYIVINLCRILYTVIHGVTGTKKTSAEWVKKRFGLPWSNLIELAVNWEYGKKLYSKNETINFIKFCVHEIKQTETHKQMLFKNPGSRIQELNKI
;
A
#
# COMPACT_ATOMS: atom_id res chain seq x y z
N MET A 1 -2.34 2.90 14.73
CA MET A 1 -1.33 3.65 13.96
C MET A 1 -1.96 3.99 12.62
N PHE A 2 -2.12 5.27 12.29
CA PHE A 2 -2.68 5.67 10.99
C PHE A 2 -1.56 5.62 9.95
N SER A 3 -1.71 4.77 8.94
CA SER A 3 -0.76 4.65 7.82
C SER A 3 -0.64 5.97 7.08
N ILE A 4 0.60 6.43 6.85
CA ILE A 4 0.90 7.71 6.18
C ILE A 4 0.40 7.65 4.73
N CYS A 5 0.53 6.50 4.07
CA CYS A 5 -0.01 6.27 2.72
C CYS A 5 -1.53 6.43 2.68
N VAL A 6 -2.26 5.88 3.65
CA VAL A 6 -3.73 5.99 3.68
C VAL A 6 -4.16 7.45 3.77
N THR A 7 -3.52 8.25 4.62
CA THR A 7 -3.81 9.68 4.74
C THR A 7 -3.46 10.45 3.47
N SER A 8 -2.28 10.22 2.88
CA SER A 8 -1.87 10.90 1.64
C SER A 8 -2.79 10.54 0.46
N VAL A 9 -3.17 9.27 0.31
CA VAL A 9 -4.12 8.82 -0.71
C VAL A 9 -5.50 9.41 -0.47
N ASN A 10 -5.98 9.45 0.77
CA ASN A 10 -7.28 10.02 1.10
C ASN A 10 -7.32 11.53 0.83
N ASN A 11 -6.30 12.28 1.24
CA ASN A 11 -6.22 13.71 0.98
C ASN A 11 -6.12 14.00 -0.51
N TYR A 12 -5.37 13.20 -1.28
CA TYR A 12 -5.31 13.33 -2.74
C TYR A 12 -6.70 13.12 -3.37
N LEU A 13 -7.42 12.08 -2.95
CA LEU A 13 -8.77 11.80 -3.45
C LEU A 13 -9.78 12.88 -3.04
N LEU A 14 -9.73 13.36 -1.79
CA LEU A 14 -10.58 14.47 -1.32
C LEU A 14 -10.25 15.77 -2.05
N TYR A 15 -8.97 16.04 -2.34
CA TYR A 15 -8.60 17.16 -3.17
C TYR A 15 -9.22 17.06 -4.56
N GLN A 16 -9.14 15.89 -5.20
CA GLN A 16 -9.63 15.73 -6.58
C GLN A 16 -11.16 15.61 -6.70
N HIS A 17 -11.81 14.92 -5.78
CA HIS A 17 -13.21 14.48 -5.92
C HIS A 17 -14.08 14.74 -4.68
N GLY A 18 -13.54 15.39 -3.65
CA GLY A 18 -14.30 15.73 -2.45
C GLY A 18 -15.47 16.66 -2.75
N ILE A 19 -16.60 16.43 -2.08
CA ILE A 19 -17.77 17.30 -2.11
C ILE A 19 -17.99 17.77 -0.68
N SER A 20 -17.94 19.09 -0.45
CA SER A 20 -18.21 19.65 0.87
C SER A 20 -19.71 19.62 1.17
N LEU A 21 -20.07 18.93 2.24
CA LEU A 21 -21.46 18.93 2.74
C LEU A 21 -21.76 20.21 3.54
N ILE A 22 -20.77 20.70 4.29
CA ILE A 22 -20.83 21.91 5.11
C ILE A 22 -19.46 22.57 5.08
N GLY A 23 -19.42 23.90 4.95
CA GLY A 23 -18.17 24.67 4.97
C GLY A 23 -17.48 24.77 3.59
N PRO A 24 -16.23 25.27 3.56
CA PRO A 24 -15.50 25.49 2.31
C PRO A 24 -15.10 24.17 1.64
N GLU A 25 -14.84 24.21 0.33
CA GLU A 25 -14.33 23.08 -0.43
C GLU A 25 -12.98 22.58 0.11
N PHE A 26 -12.73 21.27 0.09
CA PHE A 26 -11.46 20.70 0.61
C PHE A 26 -10.22 21.29 -0.07
N ARG A 27 -10.32 21.64 -1.37
CA ARG A 27 -9.24 22.30 -2.12
C ARG A 27 -8.88 23.70 -1.61
N GLN A 28 -9.75 24.35 -0.85
CA GLN A 28 -9.48 25.64 -0.23
C GLN A 28 -8.73 25.48 1.11
N LEU A 29 -8.75 24.29 1.70
CA LEU A 29 -8.16 24.00 2.99
C LEU A 29 -6.70 23.53 2.88
N ILE A 30 -6.32 22.96 1.74
CA ILE A 30 -4.98 22.40 1.53
C ILE A 30 -4.40 22.79 0.17
N LYS A 31 -3.07 22.72 0.05
CA LYS A 31 -2.38 22.90 -1.22
C LYS A 31 -2.63 21.70 -2.15
N PRO A 32 -2.51 21.90 -3.49
CA PRO A 32 -2.52 20.78 -4.43
C PRO A 32 -1.50 19.71 -4.03
N ILE A 33 -1.91 18.45 -4.09
CA ILE A 33 -1.07 17.30 -3.75
C ILE A 33 -0.56 16.68 -5.06
N ASP A 34 0.76 16.62 -5.22
CA ASP A 34 1.40 15.93 -6.33
C ASP A 34 1.28 14.41 -6.13
N ILE A 35 0.81 13.71 -7.16
CA ILE A 35 0.71 12.25 -7.16
C ILE A 35 2.06 11.57 -6.89
N THR A 36 3.17 12.21 -7.28
CA THR A 36 4.52 11.74 -6.99
C THR A 36 4.80 11.73 -5.48
N GLU A 37 4.27 12.69 -4.73
CA GLU A 37 4.38 12.72 -3.27
C GLU A 37 3.59 11.57 -2.63
N VAL A 38 2.41 11.27 -3.17
CA VAL A 38 1.58 10.13 -2.74
C VAL A 38 2.29 8.81 -3.03
N GLN A 39 2.90 8.63 -4.21
CA GLN A 39 3.69 7.46 -4.53
C GLN A 39 4.83 7.27 -3.52
N ARG A 40 5.59 8.35 -3.24
CA ARG A 40 6.68 8.31 -2.24
C ARG A 40 6.16 7.98 -0.84
N ALA A 41 4.99 8.51 -0.45
CA ALA A 41 4.37 8.18 0.82
C ALA A 41 4.02 6.69 0.93
N CYS A 42 3.48 6.10 -0.13
CA CYS A 42 3.14 4.68 -0.17
C CYS A 42 4.38 3.76 -0.21
N ILE A 43 5.46 4.19 -0.86
CA ILE A 43 6.76 3.52 -0.76
C ILE A 43 7.26 3.54 0.69
N ARG A 44 7.30 4.70 1.34
CA ARG A 44 7.74 4.79 2.75
C ARG A 44 6.91 3.90 3.66
N ASP A 45 5.60 3.92 3.51
CA ASP A 45 4.67 3.13 4.32
C ASP A 45 4.92 1.62 4.16
N LEU A 46 5.17 1.15 2.93
CA LEU A 46 5.58 -0.24 2.68
C LEU A 46 6.83 -0.64 3.46
N PHE A 47 7.89 0.17 3.38
CA PHE A 47 9.17 -0.18 4.00
C PHE A 47 9.23 0.07 5.50
N GLN A 48 8.52 1.08 6.01
CA GLN A 48 8.61 1.49 7.42
C GLN A 48 7.55 0.82 8.30
N GLU A 49 6.35 0.56 7.77
CA GLU A 49 5.25 -0.02 8.54
C GLU A 49 5.01 -1.49 8.16
N TRP A 50 4.92 -1.81 6.86
CA TRP A 50 4.43 -3.13 6.43
C TRP A 50 5.51 -4.21 6.31
N GLU A 51 6.70 -3.91 5.79
CA GLU A 51 7.81 -4.88 5.70
C GLU A 51 8.20 -5.41 7.10
N PRO A 52 8.32 -4.60 8.16
CA PRO A 52 8.62 -5.10 9.50
C PRO A 52 7.57 -6.09 10.05
N LYS A 53 6.31 -6.03 9.59
CA LYS A 53 5.24 -6.94 10.04
C LYS A 53 5.47 -8.40 9.62
N ILE A 54 6.40 -8.68 8.72
CA ILE A 54 6.83 -10.05 8.42
C ILE A 54 7.32 -10.77 9.69
N LEU A 55 7.92 -10.04 10.63
CA LEU A 55 8.45 -10.59 11.88
C LEU A 55 7.45 -10.51 13.05
N ASP A 56 6.35 -9.78 12.88
CA ASP A 56 5.30 -9.58 13.90
C ASP A 56 4.22 -10.65 13.75
N THR A 57 4.54 -11.85 14.22
CA THR A 57 3.68 -13.02 14.04
C THR A 57 2.33 -12.89 14.74
N GLU A 58 2.30 -12.27 15.93
CA GLU A 58 1.06 -12.11 16.71
C GLU A 58 0.08 -11.15 16.01
N TRP A 59 0.57 -10.04 15.45
CA TRP A 59 -0.26 -9.13 14.68
C TRP A 59 -0.90 -9.83 13.47
N LEU A 60 -0.13 -10.68 12.79
CA LEU A 60 -0.63 -11.46 11.64
C LEU A 60 -1.54 -12.64 12.02
N ASP A 61 -1.66 -13.02 13.29
CA ASP A 61 -2.65 -14.03 13.72
C ASP A 61 -4.09 -13.47 13.70
N ASN A 62 -4.23 -12.14 13.65
CA ASN A 62 -5.52 -11.49 13.51
C ASN A 62 -6.00 -11.50 12.04
N SER A 63 -7.12 -12.19 11.79
CA SER A 63 -7.71 -12.31 10.46
C SER A 63 -8.14 -10.98 9.83
N HIS A 64 -8.56 -10.02 10.65
CA HIS A 64 -8.88 -8.66 10.18
C HIS A 64 -7.62 -7.97 9.63
N TYR A 65 -6.50 -8.09 10.33
CA TYR A 65 -5.23 -7.49 9.94
C TYR A 65 -4.63 -8.13 8.69
N GLN A 66 -4.76 -9.46 8.54
CA GLN A 66 -4.40 -10.15 7.30
C GLN A 66 -5.21 -9.64 6.10
N SER A 67 -6.54 -9.57 6.20
CA SER A 67 -7.38 -9.02 5.12
C SER A 67 -7.03 -7.56 4.81
N TYR A 68 -6.89 -6.74 5.85
CA TYR A 68 -6.56 -5.33 5.73
C TYR A 68 -5.22 -5.10 5.00
N ILE A 69 -4.14 -5.78 5.42
CA ILE A 69 -2.82 -5.55 4.84
C ILE A 69 -2.76 -6.01 3.38
N VAL A 70 -3.38 -7.13 3.02
CA VAL A 70 -3.45 -7.60 1.62
C VAL A 70 -4.11 -6.56 0.72
N ILE A 71 -5.28 -6.02 1.13
CA ILE A 71 -5.98 -5.00 0.35
C ILE A 71 -5.18 -3.69 0.30
N ASN A 72 -4.55 -3.30 1.41
CA ASN A 72 -3.76 -2.07 1.47
C ASN A 72 -2.54 -2.15 0.56
N LEU A 73 -1.83 -3.27 0.56
CA LEU A 73 -0.69 -3.51 -0.32
C LEU A 73 -1.08 -3.50 -1.80
N CYS A 74 -2.28 -4.01 -2.15
CA CYS A 74 -2.79 -3.87 -3.52
C CYS A 74 -2.94 -2.40 -3.94
N ARG A 75 -3.39 -1.53 -3.02
CA ARG A 75 -3.51 -0.09 -3.29
C ARG A 75 -2.15 0.58 -3.40
N ILE A 76 -1.17 0.18 -2.58
CA ILE A 76 0.21 0.66 -2.68
C ILE A 76 0.80 0.29 -4.04
N LEU A 77 0.73 -0.98 -4.44
CA LEU A 77 1.23 -1.44 -5.75
C LEU A 77 0.58 -0.65 -6.89
N TYR A 78 -0.74 -0.55 -6.90
CA TYR A 78 -1.48 0.18 -7.92
C TYR A 78 -1.04 1.65 -7.99
N THR A 79 -0.96 2.32 -6.84
CA THR A 79 -0.61 3.75 -6.78
C THR A 79 0.81 4.01 -7.24
N VAL A 80 1.78 3.21 -6.77
CA VAL A 80 3.18 3.41 -7.13
C VAL A 80 3.42 3.08 -8.61
N ILE A 81 2.83 2.01 -9.14
CA ILE A 81 3.09 1.56 -10.51
C ILE A 81 2.39 2.44 -11.55
N HIS A 82 1.13 2.84 -11.32
CA HIS A 82 0.38 3.63 -12.31
C HIS A 82 0.53 5.14 -12.15
N GLY A 83 1.02 5.61 -11.00
CA GLY A 83 1.05 7.04 -10.72
C GLY A 83 -0.34 7.67 -10.67
N VAL A 84 -1.33 6.92 -10.17
CA VAL A 84 -2.70 7.38 -9.87
C VAL A 84 -3.26 6.59 -8.68
N THR A 85 -4.15 7.16 -7.90
CA THR A 85 -4.79 6.45 -6.79
C THR A 85 -5.94 5.57 -7.27
N GLY A 86 -6.14 4.42 -6.60
CA GLY A 86 -7.22 3.49 -6.90
C GLY A 86 -8.11 3.21 -5.68
N THR A 87 -9.36 2.82 -5.95
CA THR A 87 -10.23 2.24 -4.92
C THR A 87 -9.71 0.87 -4.48
N LYS A 88 -10.22 0.34 -3.35
CA LYS A 88 -9.92 -1.03 -2.91
C LYS A 88 -10.20 -2.05 -4.03
N LYS A 89 -11.39 -1.96 -4.64
CA LYS A 89 -11.83 -2.86 -5.71
C LYS A 89 -10.97 -2.75 -6.97
N THR A 90 -10.75 -1.53 -7.46
CA THR A 90 -9.95 -1.30 -8.67
C THR A 90 -8.52 -1.81 -8.50
N SER A 91 -7.92 -1.53 -7.35
CA SER A 91 -6.54 -1.93 -7.07
C SER A 91 -6.41 -3.44 -6.91
N ALA A 92 -7.32 -4.07 -6.16
CA ALA A 92 -7.34 -5.53 -5.98
C ALA A 92 -7.50 -6.26 -7.33
N GLU A 93 -8.49 -5.87 -8.13
CA GLU A 93 -8.74 -6.47 -9.45
C GLU A 93 -7.55 -6.30 -10.39
N TRP A 94 -6.88 -5.15 -10.35
CA TRP A 94 -5.68 -4.95 -11.15
C TRP A 94 -4.54 -5.89 -10.73
N VAL A 95 -4.26 -6.03 -9.43
CA VAL A 95 -3.22 -6.94 -8.93
C VAL A 95 -3.54 -8.40 -9.29
N LYS A 96 -4.80 -8.83 -9.11
CA LYS A 96 -5.27 -10.17 -9.52
C LYS A 96 -4.98 -10.43 -11.00
N LYS A 97 -5.32 -9.50 -11.88
CA LYS A 97 -5.13 -9.64 -13.33
C LYS A 97 -3.66 -9.58 -13.74
N ARG A 98 -2.87 -8.71 -13.10
CA ARG A 98 -1.48 -8.45 -13.48
C ARG A 98 -0.52 -9.56 -13.05
N PHE A 99 -0.74 -10.14 -11.87
CA PHE A 99 0.20 -11.09 -11.27
C PHE A 99 -0.36 -12.50 -11.10
N GLY A 100 -1.69 -12.68 -11.17
CA GLY A 100 -2.30 -14.00 -11.19
C GLY A 100 -2.08 -14.82 -9.92
N LEU A 101 -1.98 -16.14 -10.07
CA LEU A 101 -1.72 -17.06 -8.97
C LEU A 101 -0.26 -16.93 -8.47
N PRO A 102 -0.01 -17.08 -7.15
CA PRO A 102 -0.99 -17.45 -6.11
C PRO A 102 -1.78 -16.25 -5.54
N TRP A 103 -1.42 -15.02 -5.89
CA TRP A 103 -1.95 -13.80 -5.26
C TRP A 103 -3.43 -13.60 -5.48
N SER A 104 -3.96 -14.04 -6.63
CA SER A 104 -5.40 -13.93 -6.91
C SER A 104 -6.28 -14.59 -5.84
N ASN A 105 -5.88 -15.76 -5.33
CA ASN A 105 -6.64 -16.48 -4.31
C ASN A 105 -6.59 -15.74 -2.97
N LEU A 106 -5.39 -15.29 -2.56
CA LEU A 106 -5.21 -14.55 -1.32
C LEU A 106 -6.02 -13.24 -1.32
N ILE A 107 -5.97 -12.50 -2.43
CA ILE A 107 -6.69 -11.23 -2.58
C ILE A 107 -8.20 -11.47 -2.56
N GLU A 108 -8.68 -12.53 -3.19
CA GLU A 108 -10.10 -12.87 -3.18
C GLU A 108 -10.61 -13.24 -1.78
N LEU A 109 -9.83 -14.01 -1.02
CA LEU A 109 -10.13 -14.29 0.39
C LEU A 109 -10.15 -12.99 1.22
N ALA A 110 -9.17 -12.11 1.02
CA ALA A 110 -9.09 -10.85 1.75
C ALA A 110 -10.26 -9.91 1.44
N VAL A 111 -10.64 -9.77 0.16
CA VAL A 111 -11.74 -8.91 -0.29
C VAL A 111 -13.10 -9.39 0.23
N ASN A 112 -13.30 -10.70 0.30
CA ASN A 112 -14.56 -11.31 0.75
C ASN A 112 -14.59 -11.60 2.27
N TRP A 113 -13.56 -11.19 3.01
CA TRP A 113 -13.49 -11.41 4.46
C TRP A 113 -14.48 -10.51 5.21
N GLU A 114 -15.09 -11.06 6.26
CA GLU A 114 -16.05 -10.37 7.12
C GLU A 114 -15.69 -10.58 8.60
N TYR A 115 -16.08 -9.64 9.46
CA TYR A 115 -15.86 -9.74 10.89
C TYR A 115 -16.44 -11.04 11.47
N GLY A 116 -15.66 -11.68 12.36
CA GLY A 116 -16.01 -12.96 12.96
C GLY A 116 -15.56 -14.18 12.16
N LYS A 117 -15.18 -14.05 10.88
CA LYS A 117 -14.61 -15.14 10.10
C LYS A 117 -13.10 -15.27 10.35
N LYS A 118 -12.61 -16.50 10.43
CA LYS A 118 -11.16 -16.77 10.49
C LYS A 118 -10.58 -16.78 9.08
N LEU A 119 -9.42 -16.15 8.95
CA LEU A 119 -8.57 -16.18 7.77
C LEU A 119 -7.26 -16.89 8.15
N TYR A 120 -6.99 -18.01 7.50
CA TYR A 120 -5.83 -18.87 7.76
C TYR A 120 -4.78 -18.66 6.66
N SER A 121 -4.41 -17.41 6.39
CA SER A 121 -3.55 -17.05 5.25
C SER A 121 -2.32 -16.27 5.69
N LYS A 122 -1.82 -16.54 6.89
CA LYS A 122 -0.68 -15.82 7.49
C LYS A 122 0.58 -15.94 6.65
N ASN A 123 0.95 -17.15 6.24
CA ASN A 123 2.15 -17.38 5.45
C ASN A 123 2.05 -16.78 4.05
N GLU A 124 0.87 -16.88 3.42
CA GLU A 124 0.55 -16.27 2.15
C GLU A 124 0.62 -14.74 2.25
N THR A 125 0.12 -14.16 3.35
CA THR A 125 0.21 -12.73 3.63
C THR A 125 1.66 -12.28 3.77
N ILE A 126 2.49 -13.02 4.51
CA ILE A 126 3.94 -12.74 4.63
C ILE A 126 4.62 -12.78 3.27
N ASN A 127 4.33 -13.80 2.46
CA ASN A 127 4.89 -13.94 1.12
C ASN A 127 4.42 -12.82 0.20
N PHE A 128 3.18 -12.36 0.37
CA PHE A 128 2.65 -11.23 -0.39
C PHE A 128 3.31 -9.90 0.00
N ILE A 129 3.63 -9.66 1.28
CA ILE A 129 4.43 -8.50 1.70
C ILE A 129 5.80 -8.54 1.02
N LYS A 130 6.51 -9.68 1.09
CA LYS A 130 7.82 -9.85 0.43
C LYS A 130 7.76 -9.60 -1.07
N PHE A 131 6.71 -10.12 -1.72
CA PHE A 131 6.44 -9.88 -3.13
C PHE A 131 6.24 -8.39 -3.44
N CYS A 132 5.41 -7.69 -2.65
CA CYS A 132 5.18 -6.26 -2.84
C CYS A 132 6.48 -5.44 -2.67
N VAL A 133 7.29 -5.78 -1.66
CA VAL A 133 8.62 -5.18 -1.47
C VAL A 133 9.50 -5.39 -2.70
N HIS A 134 9.55 -6.62 -3.22
CA HIS A 134 10.33 -6.92 -4.42
C HIS A 134 9.88 -6.08 -5.63
N GLU A 135 8.57 -6.04 -5.93
CA GLU A 135 8.02 -5.29 -7.05
C GLU A 135 8.30 -3.79 -6.92
N ILE A 136 8.09 -3.21 -5.73
CA ILE A 136 8.31 -1.78 -5.51
C ILE A 136 9.78 -1.41 -5.66
N LYS A 137 10.73 -2.25 -5.23
CA LYS A 137 12.17 -1.99 -5.44
C LYS A 137 12.55 -1.84 -6.91
N GLN A 138 11.83 -2.49 -7.82
CA GLN A 138 12.08 -2.41 -9.26
C GLN A 138 11.55 -1.13 -9.90
N THR A 139 10.62 -0.44 -9.25
CA THR A 139 10.00 0.78 -9.79
C THR A 139 10.99 1.93 -9.89
N GLU A 140 10.84 2.74 -10.93
CA GLU A 140 11.67 3.93 -11.13
C GLU A 140 11.50 4.94 -9.99
N THR A 141 10.27 5.09 -9.48
CA THR A 141 9.97 5.98 -8.34
C THR A 141 10.78 5.60 -7.10
N HIS A 142 10.92 4.31 -6.79
CA HIS A 142 11.75 3.85 -5.68
C HIS A 142 13.23 4.14 -5.93
N LYS A 143 13.74 3.81 -7.14
CA LYS A 143 15.14 4.07 -7.51
C LYS A 143 15.49 5.55 -7.38
N GLN A 144 14.62 6.44 -7.85
CA GLN A 144 14.78 7.89 -7.71
C GLN A 144 14.80 8.37 -6.26
N MET A 145 14.02 7.75 -5.37
CA MET A 145 14.07 8.06 -3.94
C MET A 145 15.43 7.73 -3.31
N LEU A 146 16.06 6.63 -3.72
CA LEU A 146 17.40 6.26 -3.25
C LEU A 146 18.48 7.22 -3.75
N PHE A 147 18.41 7.66 -5.02
CA PHE A 147 19.40 8.60 -5.57
C PHE A 147 19.33 9.98 -4.91
N LYS A 148 18.13 10.42 -4.50
CA LYS A 148 17.95 11.70 -3.80
C LYS A 148 18.33 11.65 -2.32
N ASN A 149 18.61 10.46 -1.76
CA ASN A 149 18.91 10.29 -0.34
C ASN A 149 20.15 9.39 -0.14
N PRO A 150 21.38 9.95 -0.19
CA PRO A 150 22.62 9.17 -0.20
C PRO A 150 22.77 8.19 0.98
N GLY A 151 22.18 8.50 2.13
CA GLY A 151 22.24 7.67 3.34
C GLY A 151 21.46 6.36 3.27
N SER A 152 20.41 6.25 2.44
CA SER A 152 19.61 5.01 2.33
C SER A 152 20.27 3.95 1.46
N ARG A 153 21.11 4.37 0.49
CA ARG A 153 21.84 3.46 -0.41
C ARG A 153 22.82 2.56 0.34
N ILE A 154 23.44 3.07 1.41
CA ILE A 154 24.41 2.32 2.23
C ILE A 154 23.71 1.22 3.04
N GLN A 155 22.48 1.46 3.51
CA GLN A 155 21.72 0.47 4.28
C GLN A 155 21.17 -0.68 3.42
N GLU A 156 20.83 -0.43 2.15
CA GLU A 156 20.37 -1.50 1.24
C GLU A 156 21.51 -2.33 0.67
N LEU A 157 22.68 -1.74 0.39
CA LEU A 157 23.86 -2.49 -0.07
C LEU A 157 24.41 -3.44 1.01
N ASN A 158 24.19 -3.13 2.29
CA ASN A 158 24.61 -3.98 3.42
C ASN A 158 23.60 -5.10 3.75
N LYS A 159 22.52 -5.24 2.99
CA LYS A 159 21.49 -6.30 3.14
C LYS A 159 21.56 -7.38 2.05
N ILE A 160 22.55 -7.31 1.14
CA ILE A 160 22.89 -8.34 0.14
C ILE A 160 24.11 -9.11 0.65
#